data_AF-A0A0B4CIZ6-F1
#
_entry.id   AF-A0A0B4CIZ6-F1
#
_cell.length_a   1.000
_cell.length_b   1.000
_cell.length_c   1.000
_cell.angle_alpha   90.00
_cell.angle_beta   90.00
_cell.angle_gamma   90.00
#
_symmetry.space_group_name_H-M   'P 1'
#
loop_
_entity.id
_entity.type
_entity.pdbx_description
1 polymer ?
#
loop_
_entity_poly.entity_id
_entity_poly.type
_entity_poly.pdbx_seq_one_letter_code
_entity_poly.pdbx_strand_id
1 'polypeptide(L)'
;MKKIIFAGILTLGGLLTAKAQCKTVSTLTENFDTWKDINKCWTAQQGKAMLYVNEKKITFYSMTSPRENMYLITPKIKAGNYTLTLDASDNGGETTLELFSINNTADTKSFVSIAKPSKITGDKKTFTISLKKDSHVGLKVLLNGVHQAVYVDNLSLKPKK
;
A
#
# COMPACT_ATOMS: atom_id res chain seq x y z
N MET A 1 -62.29 -15.01 32.45
CA MET A 1 -62.28 -13.94 31.42
C MET A 1 -60.90 -13.28 31.36
N LYS A 2 -60.39 -13.01 30.15
CA LYS A 2 -59.13 -12.30 29.77
C LYS A 2 -57.83 -13.11 30.00
N LYS A 3 -57.24 -13.83 29.01
CA LYS A 3 -56.51 -13.40 27.79
C LYS A 3 -55.56 -12.22 28.01
N ILE A 4 -54.24 -12.48 28.05
CA ILE A 4 -53.23 -11.71 27.30
C ILE A 4 -52.08 -12.66 26.90
N ILE A 5 -51.91 -12.83 25.60
CA ILE A 5 -50.73 -13.40 24.93
C ILE A 5 -49.78 -12.22 24.72
N PHE A 6 -48.51 -12.32 25.16
CA PHE A 6 -47.45 -11.41 24.72
C PHE A 6 -46.40 -12.21 23.97
N ALA A 7 -46.54 -12.21 22.65
CA ALA A 7 -45.46 -12.47 21.71
C ALA A 7 -44.56 -11.22 21.71
N GLY A 8 -43.34 -11.35 22.20
CA GLY A 8 -42.29 -10.34 22.12
C GLY A 8 -41.20 -10.81 21.18
N ILE A 9 -41.29 -10.38 19.91
CA ILE A 9 -40.27 -10.54 18.87
C ILE A 9 -39.29 -9.35 18.95
N LEU A 10 -38.04 -9.62 18.54
CA LEU A 10 -36.94 -8.69 18.21
C LEU A 10 -36.13 -8.09 19.37
N THR A 11 -34.97 -8.69 19.62
CA THR A 11 -33.76 -7.91 19.90
C THR A 11 -32.69 -8.26 18.88
N LEU A 12 -32.58 -7.36 17.90
CA LEU A 12 -31.37 -6.94 17.19
C LEU A 12 -30.33 -8.04 16.97
N GLY A 13 -30.40 -8.67 15.81
CA GLY A 13 -29.23 -9.22 15.16
C GLY A 13 -28.22 -8.09 14.97
N GLY A 14 -27.28 -7.97 15.91
CA GLY A 14 -26.10 -7.16 15.75
C GLY A 14 -25.40 -7.64 14.49
N LEU A 15 -25.53 -6.87 13.41
CA LEU A 15 -24.63 -6.94 12.27
C LEU A 15 -23.25 -6.58 12.82
N LEU A 16 -22.55 -7.59 13.34
CA LEU A 16 -21.12 -7.57 13.48
C LEU A 16 -20.61 -7.40 12.05
N THR A 17 -20.41 -6.15 11.63
CA THR A 17 -19.60 -5.84 10.47
C THR A 17 -18.21 -6.35 10.82
N ALA A 18 -17.97 -7.63 10.53
CA ALA A 18 -16.65 -8.19 10.54
C ALA A 18 -15.85 -7.30 9.59
N LYS A 19 -15.03 -6.39 10.14
CA LYS A 19 -13.99 -5.76 9.35
C LYS A 19 -13.15 -6.94 8.87
N ALA A 20 -13.33 -7.32 7.60
CA ALA A 20 -12.59 -8.43 7.03
C ALA A 20 -11.11 -8.14 7.26
N GLN A 21 -10.52 -8.84 8.23
CA GLN A 21 -9.13 -8.64 8.59
C GLN A 21 -8.30 -9.02 7.37
N CYS A 22 -7.44 -8.11 6.94
CA CYS A 22 -6.57 -8.35 5.80
C CYS A 22 -5.64 -9.52 6.15
N LYS A 23 -5.77 -10.61 5.38
CA LYS A 23 -5.00 -11.83 5.62
C LYS A 23 -3.53 -11.56 5.29
N THR A 24 -2.64 -12.15 6.07
CA THR A 24 -1.23 -12.20 5.67
C THR A 24 -1.09 -13.07 4.44
N VAL A 25 -0.42 -12.57 3.40
CA VAL A 25 -0.26 -13.27 2.11
C VAL A 25 1.21 -13.63 1.85
N SER A 26 1.46 -14.63 1.01
CA SER A 26 2.80 -15.01 0.53
C SER A 26 3.07 -14.57 -0.91
N THR A 27 2.05 -14.07 -1.60
CA THR A 27 2.12 -13.50 -2.95
C THR A 27 1.24 -12.27 -3.00
N LEU A 28 1.56 -11.33 -3.89
CA LEU A 28 0.73 -10.17 -4.16
C LEU A 28 0.82 -9.87 -5.65
N THR A 29 -0.32 -9.71 -6.31
CA THR A 29 -0.40 -9.24 -7.69
C THR A 29 -1.48 -8.18 -7.71
N GLU A 30 -1.13 -6.96 -8.08
CA GLU A 30 -2.04 -5.82 -8.07
C GLU A 30 -1.70 -4.90 -9.24
N ASN A 31 -2.67 -4.69 -10.12
CA ASN A 31 -2.57 -3.79 -11.28
C ASN A 31 -3.45 -2.55 -11.12
N PHE A 32 -4.05 -2.36 -9.94
CA PHE A 32 -4.82 -1.18 -9.54
C PHE A 32 -6.01 -0.79 -10.45
N ASP A 33 -6.31 -1.55 -11.50
CA ASP A 33 -7.34 -1.28 -12.51
C ASP A 33 -8.74 -1.11 -11.93
N THR A 34 -9.00 -1.82 -10.83
CA THR A 34 -10.31 -1.86 -10.18
C THR A 34 -10.41 -0.89 -9.00
N TRP A 35 -9.30 -0.24 -8.62
CA TRP A 35 -9.29 0.66 -7.48
C TRP A 35 -9.96 1.98 -7.85
N LYS A 36 -10.90 2.40 -7.00
CA LYS A 36 -11.48 3.75 -7.03
C LYS A 36 -10.88 4.63 -5.94
N ASP A 37 -10.54 3.99 -4.82
CA ASP A 37 -9.81 4.52 -3.68
C ASP A 37 -8.70 3.53 -3.32
N ILE A 38 -7.79 3.93 -2.44
CA ILE A 38 -6.79 3.02 -1.88
C ILE A 38 -7.52 1.85 -1.23
N ASN A 39 -7.22 0.63 -1.68
CA ASN A 39 -7.89 -0.57 -1.20
C ASN A 39 -7.74 -0.70 0.32
N LYS A 40 -8.80 -1.14 1.01
CA LYS A 40 -8.88 -1.25 2.47
C LYS A 40 -7.75 -2.05 3.15
N CYS A 41 -7.06 -2.92 2.41
CA CYS A 41 -5.93 -3.69 2.93
C CYS A 41 -4.56 -3.08 2.69
N TRP A 42 -4.54 -1.92 2.04
CA TRP A 42 -3.38 -1.10 1.81
C TRP A 42 -3.46 0.14 2.68
N THR A 43 -2.33 0.81 2.85
CA THR A 43 -2.27 2.09 3.56
C THR A 43 -1.49 3.08 2.73
N ALA A 44 -2.09 4.25 2.49
CA ALA A 44 -1.40 5.40 1.94
C ALA A 44 -1.00 6.30 3.11
N GLN A 45 0.30 6.51 3.29
CA GLN A 45 0.83 7.46 4.25
C GLN A 45 1.43 8.64 3.49
N GLN A 46 0.84 9.80 3.68
CA GLN A 46 1.20 11.05 3.02
C GLN A 46 1.05 12.21 4.01
N GLY A 47 1.67 13.35 3.71
CA GLY A 47 1.43 14.59 4.44
C GLY A 47 0.75 15.61 3.53
N LYS A 48 1.47 16.67 3.13
CA LYS A 48 0.94 17.69 2.23
C LYS A 48 0.96 17.23 0.76
N ALA A 49 1.93 16.41 0.36
CA ALA A 49 1.94 15.71 -0.91
C ALA A 49 0.80 14.68 -0.97
N MET A 50 0.35 14.34 -2.18
CA MET A 50 -0.79 13.45 -2.40
C MET A 50 -0.36 12.08 -2.90
N LEU A 51 -0.97 11.03 -2.37
CA LEU A 51 -0.90 9.65 -2.81
C LEU A 51 -2.33 9.14 -3.01
N TYR A 52 -2.69 8.86 -4.25
CA TYR A 52 -4.07 8.54 -4.62
C TYR A 52 -4.12 7.61 -5.83
N VAL A 53 -5.29 7.04 -6.08
CA VAL A 53 -5.56 6.27 -7.29
C VAL A 53 -6.04 7.23 -8.37
N ASN A 54 -5.47 7.15 -9.56
CA ASN A 54 -5.95 7.90 -10.72
C ASN A 54 -5.67 7.10 -11.98
N GLU A 55 -6.57 7.12 -12.96
CA GLU A 55 -6.36 6.46 -14.27
C GLU A 55 -5.80 5.02 -14.15
N LYS A 56 -6.34 4.22 -13.22
CA LYS A 56 -5.96 2.81 -12.98
C LYS A 56 -4.53 2.59 -12.45
N LYS A 57 -3.88 3.62 -11.92
CA LYS A 57 -2.52 3.58 -11.35
C LYS A 57 -2.49 4.29 -10.00
N ILE A 58 -1.46 4.00 -9.20
CA ILE A 58 -1.17 4.79 -7.99
C ILE A 58 -0.32 5.99 -8.39
N THR A 59 -0.78 7.18 -8.02
CA THR A 59 -0.09 8.45 -8.28
C THR A 59 0.45 8.99 -6.97
N PHE A 60 1.76 9.24 -6.95
CA PHE A 60 2.46 10.02 -5.93
C PHE A 60 2.71 11.40 -6.51
N TYR A 61 2.22 12.46 -5.88
CA TYR A 61 2.26 13.82 -6.43
C TYR A 61 2.72 14.81 -5.36
N SER A 62 3.83 15.47 -5.63
CA SER A 62 4.47 16.41 -4.71
C SER A 62 3.64 17.66 -4.43
N MET A 63 2.71 18.04 -5.31
CA MET A 63 2.07 19.36 -5.27
C MET A 63 3.14 20.47 -5.13
N THR A 64 3.11 21.23 -4.04
CA THR A 64 4.10 22.26 -3.68
C THR A 64 5.04 21.82 -2.55
N SER A 65 5.01 20.54 -2.16
CA SER A 65 5.77 19.96 -1.04
C SER A 65 6.77 18.91 -1.53
N PRO A 66 7.85 19.32 -2.23
CA PRO A 66 8.89 18.39 -2.66
C PRO A 66 9.60 17.77 -1.46
N ARG A 67 10.20 16.61 -1.68
CA ARG A 67 10.99 15.84 -0.71
C ARG A 67 10.19 15.34 0.50
N GLU A 68 8.87 15.45 0.45
CA GLU A 68 8.00 14.83 1.44
C GLU A 68 7.94 13.33 1.24
N ASN A 69 7.99 12.59 2.35
CA ASN A 69 7.95 11.13 2.30
C ASN A 69 6.51 10.67 2.08
N MET A 70 6.29 9.92 1.01
CA MET A 70 5.02 9.23 0.74
C MET A 70 5.25 7.72 0.70
N TYR A 71 4.36 6.96 1.34
CA TYR A 71 4.43 5.51 1.39
C TYR A 71 3.12 4.88 0.93
N LEU A 72 3.21 4.01 -0.08
CA LEU A 72 2.17 3.01 -0.34
C LEU A 72 2.56 1.72 0.37
N ILE A 73 1.74 1.26 1.30
CA ILE A 73 2.04 0.11 2.16
C ILE A 73 1.11 -1.05 1.80
N THR A 74 1.69 -2.20 1.50
CA THR A 74 0.98 -3.43 1.13
C THR A 74 0.17 -4.00 2.31
N PRO A 75 -0.70 -4.99 2.08
CA PRO A 75 -1.11 -5.92 3.13
C PRO A 75 0.11 -6.60 3.78
N LYS A 76 -0.10 -7.27 4.92
CA LYS A 76 0.98 -8.00 5.59
C LYS A 76 1.45 -9.16 4.72
N ILE A 77 2.76 -9.28 4.55
CA ILE A 77 3.41 -10.32 3.76
C ILE A 77 4.11 -11.30 4.71
N LYS A 78 4.09 -12.59 4.39
CA LYS A 78 4.81 -13.63 5.15
C LYS A 78 6.33 -13.39 5.13
N ALA A 79 7.02 -13.81 6.17
CA ALA A 79 8.48 -13.87 6.16
C ALA A 79 8.99 -14.70 4.96
N GLY A 80 10.11 -14.30 4.36
CA GLY A 80 10.68 -14.99 3.20
C GLY A 80 11.51 -14.12 2.27
N ASN A 81 12.02 -14.73 1.22
CA ASN A 81 12.74 -14.05 0.13
C ASN A 81 11.83 -13.92 -1.08
N TYR A 82 11.83 -12.74 -1.69
CA TYR A 82 10.89 -12.39 -2.75
C TYR A 82 11.56 -11.68 -3.91
N THR A 83 10.98 -11.87 -5.09
CA THR A 83 11.14 -10.96 -6.23
C THR A 83 9.92 -10.04 -6.25
N LEU A 84 10.16 -8.74 -6.08
CA LEU A 84 9.16 -7.69 -6.26
C LEU A 84 9.41 -7.00 -7.59
N THR A 85 8.37 -6.88 -8.41
CA THR A 85 8.38 -6.09 -9.64
C THR A 85 7.23 -5.09 -9.63
N LEU A 86 7.44 -3.95 -10.26
CA LEU A 86 6.38 -2.98 -10.57
C LEU A 86 6.79 -2.15 -11.79
N ASP A 87 5.81 -1.54 -12.44
CA ASP A 87 6.07 -0.48 -13.40
C ASP A 87 6.08 0.85 -12.65
N ALA A 88 7.10 1.67 -12.90
CA ALA A 88 7.24 2.99 -12.29
C ALA A 88 7.71 4.01 -13.33
N SER A 89 6.94 5.08 -13.49
CA SER A 89 7.26 6.20 -14.38
C SER A 89 7.09 7.52 -13.65
N ASP A 90 7.66 8.58 -14.20
CA ASP A 90 7.50 9.94 -13.68
C ASP A 90 7.19 10.93 -14.80
N ASN A 91 6.77 12.14 -14.44
CA ASN A 91 6.55 13.24 -15.37
C ASN A 91 7.80 14.15 -15.52
N GLY A 92 8.98 13.68 -15.12
CA GLY A 92 10.25 14.39 -15.21
C GLY A 92 10.89 14.80 -13.88
N GLY A 93 12.18 15.15 -13.99
CA GLY A 93 13.06 15.57 -12.90
C GLY A 93 13.60 14.39 -12.05
N GLU A 94 14.12 14.67 -10.85
CA GLU A 94 14.77 13.63 -10.03
C GLU A 94 13.79 12.97 -9.05
N THR A 95 13.47 11.70 -9.28
CA THR A 95 12.58 10.91 -8.45
C THR A 95 13.24 9.57 -8.07
N THR A 96 12.91 9.05 -6.88
CA THR A 96 13.45 7.77 -6.40
C THR A 96 12.39 6.93 -5.72
N LEU A 97 12.58 5.61 -5.82
CA LEU A 97 11.80 4.59 -5.13
C LEU A 97 12.70 3.80 -4.18
N GLU A 98 12.29 3.68 -2.93
CA GLU A 98 12.97 2.88 -1.89
C GLU A 98 11.96 1.91 -1.25
N LEU A 99 12.41 0.72 -0.86
CA LEU A 99 11.55 -0.29 -0.25
C LEU A 99 11.83 -0.44 1.24
N PHE A 100 10.76 -0.56 2.02
CA PHE A 100 10.82 -0.73 3.48
C PHE A 100 10.09 -1.99 3.93
N SER A 101 10.63 -2.67 4.94
CA SER A 101 9.88 -3.62 5.76
C SER A 101 9.25 -2.85 6.92
N ILE A 102 7.94 -2.99 7.12
CA ILE A 102 7.17 -2.22 8.11
C ILE A 102 6.41 -3.18 9.02
N ASN A 103 6.71 -3.11 10.32
CA ASN A 103 6.06 -3.97 11.32
C ASN A 103 4.77 -3.35 11.87
N ASN A 104 4.74 -2.02 11.97
CA ASN A 104 3.61 -1.24 12.46
C ASN A 104 3.46 0.00 11.57
N THR A 105 2.38 0.07 10.81
CA THR A 105 2.13 1.18 9.86
C THR A 105 1.89 2.52 10.55
N ALA A 106 1.56 2.53 11.85
CA ALA A 106 1.40 3.74 12.64
C ALA A 106 2.70 4.24 13.29
N ASP A 107 3.78 3.45 13.27
CA ASP A 107 5.07 3.80 13.87
C ASP A 107 6.17 3.83 12.81
N THR A 108 6.57 5.04 12.44
CA THR A 108 7.63 5.30 11.45
C THR A 108 8.99 4.75 11.88
N LYS A 109 9.24 4.55 13.18
CA LYS A 109 10.48 3.92 13.66
C LYS A 109 10.55 2.44 13.31
N SER A 110 9.42 1.83 12.97
CA SER A 110 9.34 0.42 12.55
C SER A 110 9.73 0.19 11.09
N PHE A 111 10.02 1.27 10.33
CA PHE A 111 10.31 1.23 8.90
C PHE A 111 11.80 0.96 8.71
N VAL A 112 12.12 -0.21 8.20
CA VAL A 112 13.50 -0.62 7.95
C VAL A 112 13.71 -0.71 6.45
N SER A 113 14.67 0.06 5.91
CA SER A 113 15.02 0.00 4.49
C SER A 113 15.53 -1.41 4.14
N ILE A 114 14.99 -2.00 3.07
CA ILE A 114 15.29 -3.37 2.61
C ILE A 114 15.76 -3.40 1.15
N ALA A 115 15.71 -2.27 0.44
CA ALA A 115 16.33 -2.09 -0.87
C ALA A 115 16.86 -0.66 -0.98
N LYS A 116 18.03 -0.50 -1.62
CA LYS A 116 18.59 0.83 -1.88
C LYS A 116 17.64 1.65 -2.75
N PRO A 117 17.58 2.98 -2.57
CA PRO A 117 16.86 3.86 -3.48
C PRO A 117 17.26 3.61 -4.94
N SER A 118 16.26 3.51 -5.82
CA SER A 118 16.41 3.35 -7.26
C SER A 118 15.78 4.55 -7.95
N LYS A 119 16.49 5.16 -8.90
CA LYS A 119 15.96 6.23 -9.73
C LYS A 119 14.81 5.70 -10.59
N ILE A 120 13.74 6.45 -10.73
CA ILE A 120 12.63 6.11 -11.64
C ILE A 120 12.95 6.66 -13.02
N THR A 121 12.74 5.86 -14.06
CA THR A 121 13.16 6.14 -15.43
C THR A 121 12.09 5.81 -16.48
N GLY A 122 10.89 5.39 -16.04
CA GLY A 122 9.83 4.92 -16.94
C GLY A 122 9.80 3.41 -17.15
N ASP A 123 10.80 2.68 -16.68
CA ASP A 123 10.92 1.24 -16.87
C ASP A 123 10.39 0.42 -15.69
N LYS A 124 10.10 -0.85 -15.98
CA LYS A 124 9.83 -1.86 -14.96
C LYS A 124 10.98 -1.97 -13.96
N LYS A 125 10.67 -1.84 -12.68
CA LYS A 125 11.61 -2.04 -11.57
C LYS A 125 11.53 -3.46 -11.05
N THR A 126 12.68 -4.05 -10.73
CA THR A 126 12.80 -5.38 -10.14
C THR A 126 13.70 -5.31 -8.91
N PHE A 127 13.22 -5.86 -7.79
CA PHE A 127 13.92 -5.90 -6.52
C PHE A 127 13.94 -7.33 -5.98
N THR A 128 15.09 -7.75 -5.44
CA THR A 128 15.16 -8.91 -4.56
C THR A 128 15.10 -8.41 -3.13
N ILE A 129 14.08 -8.81 -2.37
CA ILE A 129 13.89 -8.37 -0.97
C ILE A 129 13.82 -9.58 -0.04
N SER A 130 14.15 -9.37 1.23
CA SER A 130 14.08 -10.37 2.29
C SER A 130 13.32 -9.81 3.49
N LEU A 131 12.28 -10.52 3.92
CA LEU A 131 11.47 -10.20 5.09
C LEU A 131 11.81 -11.18 6.21
N LYS A 132 12.44 -10.68 7.29
CA LYS A 132 12.87 -11.49 8.44
C LYS A 132 11.70 -12.04 9.27
N LYS A 133 10.54 -11.40 9.21
CA LYS A 133 9.30 -11.80 9.88
C LYS A 133 8.11 -11.27 9.08
N ASP A 134 6.90 -11.74 9.40
CA ASP A 134 5.67 -11.25 8.77
C ASP A 134 5.57 -9.72 8.91
N SER A 135 5.63 -9.00 7.79
CA SER A 135 5.76 -7.54 7.74
C SER A 135 5.05 -6.99 6.52
N HIS A 136 4.69 -5.71 6.52
CA HIS A 136 4.26 -5.02 5.32
C HIS A 136 5.48 -4.59 4.49
N VAL A 137 5.28 -4.44 3.18
CA VAL A 137 6.25 -3.79 2.29
C VAL A 137 5.76 -2.37 2.03
N GLY A 138 6.60 -1.37 2.29
CA GLY A 138 6.35 0.03 1.98
C GLY A 138 7.11 0.45 0.73
N LEU A 139 6.40 1.02 -0.24
CA LEU A 139 6.98 1.73 -1.38
C LEU A 139 7.12 3.20 -1.00
N LYS A 140 8.35 3.65 -0.74
CA LYS A 140 8.63 5.05 -0.48
C LYS A 140 9.03 5.74 -1.78
N VAL A 141 8.25 6.73 -2.19
CA VAL A 141 8.59 7.57 -3.34
C VAL A 141 9.02 8.93 -2.83
N LEU A 142 10.16 9.41 -3.34
CA LEU A 142 10.66 10.76 -3.09
C LEU A 142 10.70 11.52 -4.42
N LEU A 143 10.09 12.70 -4.44
CA LEU A 143 10.04 13.60 -5.58
C LEU A 143 10.75 14.89 -5.18
N ASN A 144 11.83 15.27 -5.86
CA ASN A 144 12.69 16.37 -5.44
C ASN A 144 12.22 17.76 -5.93
N GLY A 145 11.24 17.83 -6.82
CA GLY A 145 10.70 19.03 -7.43
C GLY A 145 9.22 19.24 -7.16
N VAL A 146 8.77 20.48 -7.34
CA VAL A 146 7.37 20.90 -7.27
C VAL A 146 6.63 20.43 -8.54
N HIS A 147 5.35 20.07 -8.40
CA HIS A 147 4.50 19.54 -9.47
C HIS A 147 5.04 18.28 -10.17
N GLN A 148 5.95 17.58 -9.51
CA GLN A 148 6.37 16.25 -9.94
C GLN A 148 5.36 15.19 -9.52
N ALA A 149 5.18 14.20 -10.39
CA ALA A 149 4.38 13.02 -10.16
C ALA A 149 5.15 11.75 -10.52
N VAL A 150 4.90 10.70 -9.76
CA VAL A 150 5.34 9.33 -10.04
C VAL A 150 4.09 8.45 -10.12
N TYR A 151 4.09 7.56 -11.10
CA TYR A 151 3.02 6.62 -11.37
C TYR A 151 3.51 5.20 -11.13
N VAL A 152 2.77 4.42 -10.37
CA VAL A 152 3.08 3.03 -10.04
C VAL A 152 1.95 2.13 -10.47
N ASP A 153 2.31 1.03 -11.14
CA ASP A 153 1.38 0.01 -11.61
C ASP A 153 2.00 -1.40 -11.65
N ASN A 154 1.20 -2.43 -11.92
CA ASN A 154 1.59 -3.82 -12.16
C ASN A 154 2.51 -4.40 -11.08
N LEU A 155 2.17 -4.13 -9.82
CA LEU A 155 2.91 -4.64 -8.68
C LEU A 155 2.74 -6.16 -8.57
N SER A 156 3.86 -6.86 -8.52
CA SER A 156 3.91 -8.31 -8.32
C SER A 156 5.00 -8.65 -7.31
N LEU A 157 4.66 -9.34 -6.24
CA LEU A 157 5.57 -9.92 -5.27
C LEU A 157 5.39 -11.44 -5.27
N LYS A 158 6.47 -12.15 -5.61
CA LYS A 158 6.48 -13.61 -5.71
C LYS A 158 7.63 -14.20 -4.88
N PRO A 159 7.42 -15.30 -4.14
CA PRO A 159 8.49 -16.00 -3.46
C PRO A 159 9.62 -16.36 -4.44
N LYS A 160 10.85 -16.12 -4.02
CA LYS A 160 12.03 -16.56 -4.76
C LYS A 160 12.22 -18.06 -4.47
N LYS A 161 12.24 -18.87 -5.53
CA LYS A 161 12.57 -20.30 -5.43
C LYS A 161 14.04 -20.50 -5.11
#